data_AF-A0A1A0UDR4-F1
#
_entry.id   AF-A0A1A0UDR4-F1
#
_cell.length_a   1.000
_cell.length_b   1.000
_cell.length_c   1.000
_cell.angle_alpha   90.00
_cell.angle_beta   90.00
_cell.angle_gamma   90.00
#
_symmetry.space_group_name_H-M   'P 1'
#
loop_
_entity.id
_entity.type
_entity.pdbx_description
1 polymer ?
#
loop_
_entity_poly.entity_id
_entity_poly.type
_entity_poly.pdbx_seq_one_letter_code
_entity_poly.pdbx_strand_id
1 'polypeptide(L)'
;MTYVLLLCAILAEVAATSLLKSTEGFTRLWPTVICLTGYAISFALLALSISRGMQTDVAYALWSAIGTALIVLIAVLFLGSTISVAKIVGVGLIIAGVVTLNLSGAH
;
A
#
# COMPACT_ATOMS: atom_id res chain seq x y z
N MET A 1 17.08 -8.97 -3.72
CA MET A 1 16.63 -7.84 -4.56
C MET A 1 15.11 -7.66 -4.59
N THR A 2 14.34 -8.75 -4.51
CA THR A 2 12.88 -8.76 -4.69
C THR A 2 12.11 -7.95 -3.63
N TYR A 3 12.52 -8.04 -2.36
CA TYR A 3 11.95 -7.23 -1.28
C TYR A 3 12.20 -5.72 -1.42
N VAL A 4 13.31 -5.32 -2.06
CA VAL A 4 13.62 -3.90 -2.31
C VAL A 4 12.69 -3.34 -3.38
N LEU A 5 12.42 -4.10 -4.44
CA LEU A 5 11.43 -3.74 -5.46
C LEU A 5 10.03 -3.64 -4.85
N LEU A 6 9.67 -4.56 -3.95
CA LEU A 6 8.41 -4.50 -3.20
C LEU A 6 8.32 -3.23 -2.35
N LEU A 7 9.39 -2.90 -1.62
CA LEU A 7 9.43 -1.71 -0.78
C LEU A 7 9.30 -0.42 -1.61
N CYS A 8 9.96 -0.36 -2.77
CA CYS A 8 9.78 0.73 -3.73
C CYS A 8 8.36 0.79 -4.29
N ALA A 9 7.73 -0.36 -4.58
CA ALA A 9 6.33 -0.42 -5.04
C ALA A 9 5.40 0.21 -3.99
N ILE A 10 5.56 -0.20 -2.73
CA ILE A 10 4.76 0.30 -1.62
C ILE A 10 4.95 1.82 -1.46
N LEU A 11 6.19 2.32 -1.50
CA LEU A 11 6.44 3.76 -1.39
C LEU A 11 5.78 4.55 -2.54
N ALA A 12 5.84 4.02 -3.77
CA ALA A 12 5.19 4.63 -4.93
C ALA A 12 3.66 4.67 -4.77
N GLU A 13 3.06 3.58 -4.28
CA GLU A 13 1.63 3.52 -3.99
C GLU A 13 1.21 4.48 -2.90
N VAL A 14 1.98 4.54 -1.80
CA VAL A 14 1.70 5.41 -0.67
C VAL A 14 1.79 6.88 -1.10
N ALA A 15 2.76 7.23 -1.94
CA ALA A 15 2.86 8.55 -2.54
C ALA A 15 1.66 8.85 -3.46
N ALA A 16 1.29 7.91 -4.35
CA ALA A 16 0.12 8.05 -5.22
C ALA A 16 -1.17 8.24 -4.41
N THR A 17 -1.38 7.42 -3.39
CA THR A 17 -2.55 7.47 -2.49
C THR A 17 -2.60 8.78 -1.72
N SER A 18 -1.44 9.32 -1.31
CA SER A 18 -1.37 10.64 -0.66
C SER A 18 -1.79 11.76 -1.59
N LEU A 19 -1.46 11.67 -2.89
CA LEU A 19 -1.90 12.60 -3.92
C LEU A 19 -3.38 12.44 -4.29
N LEU A 20 -4.00 11.29 -4.00
CA LEU A 20 -5.41 11.02 -4.29
C LEU A 20 -6.32 12.10 -3.69
N LYS A 21 -6.04 12.56 -2.46
CA LYS A 21 -6.80 13.65 -1.83
C LYS A 21 -6.67 14.98 -2.57
N SER A 22 -5.51 15.25 -3.17
CA SER A 22 -5.25 16.46 -3.98
C SER A 22 -5.88 16.40 -5.38
N THR A 23 -6.39 15.25 -5.82
CA THR A 23 -7.12 15.16 -7.10
C THR A 23 -8.51 15.81 -7.05
N GLU A 24 -9.02 16.10 -5.85
CA GLU A 24 -10.40 16.57 -5.59
C GLU A 24 -11.47 15.66 -6.21
N GLY A 25 -11.21 14.34 -6.29
CA GLY A 25 -12.12 13.41 -6.98
C GLY A 25 -11.95 13.45 -8.50
N PHE A 26 -10.69 13.49 -8.94
CA PHE A 26 -10.28 13.53 -10.36
C PHE A 26 -10.62 14.79 -11.14
N THR A 27 -11.00 15.89 -10.47
CA THR A 27 -11.29 17.16 -11.14
C THR A 27 -10.01 17.88 -11.60
N ARG A 28 -8.88 17.66 -10.90
CA ARG A 28 -7.58 18.22 -11.28
C ARG A 28 -6.75 17.23 -12.11
N LEU A 29 -6.49 17.59 -13.37
CA LEU A 29 -5.79 16.74 -14.34
C LEU A 29 -4.36 16.37 -13.91
N TRP A 30 -3.54 17.34 -13.51
CA TRP A 30 -2.14 17.10 -13.14
C TRP A 30 -1.95 16.11 -11.98
N PRO A 31 -2.56 16.31 -10.79
CA PRO A 31 -2.45 15.35 -9.69
C PRO A 31 -3.11 14.01 -10.02
N THR A 32 -4.14 13.98 -10.86
CA THR A 32 -4.76 12.74 -11.34
C THR A 32 -3.79 11.91 -12.16
N VAL A 33 -3.10 12.52 -13.13
CA VAL A 33 -2.11 11.83 -13.96
C VAL A 33 -0.97 11.29 -13.10
N ILE A 34 -0.44 12.10 -12.18
CA ILE A 34 0.65 11.67 -11.29
C ILE A 34 0.20 10.52 -10.37
N CYS A 35 -1.03 10.58 -9.85
CA CYS A 35 -1.59 9.52 -9.04
C CYS A 35 -1.72 8.21 -9.82
N LEU A 36 -2.28 8.26 -11.04
CA LEU A 36 -2.44 7.09 -11.91
C LEU A 36 -1.11 6.50 -12.32
N THR A 37 -0.13 7.33 -12.70
CA THR A 37 1.21 6.84 -13.06
C THR A 37 1.92 6.25 -11.85
N GLY A 38 1.77 6.84 -10.66
CA GLY A 38 2.31 6.29 -9.41
C GLY A 38 1.75 4.90 -9.09
N TYR A 39 0.42 4.71 -9.22
CA TYR A 39 -0.20 3.39 -9.08
C TYR A 39 0.30 2.41 -10.14
N ALA A 40 0.41 2.82 -11.40
CA ALA A 40 0.92 1.98 -12.47
C ALA A 40 2.37 1.52 -12.20
N ILE A 41 3.22 2.43 -11.71
CA ILE A 41 4.61 2.12 -11.34
C ILE A 41 4.65 1.14 -10.16
N SER A 42 3.82 1.35 -9.14
CA SER A 42 3.73 0.42 -8.00
C SER A 42 3.36 -0.99 -8.46
N PHE A 43 2.31 -1.12 -9.28
CA PHE A 43 1.91 -2.41 -9.84
C PHE A 43 2.98 -3.04 -10.72
N ALA A 44 3.68 -2.25 -11.53
CA ALA A 44 4.78 -2.76 -12.34
C ALA A 44 5.93 -3.30 -11.48
N LEU A 45 6.29 -2.61 -10.39
CA LEU A 45 7.33 -3.04 -9.45
C LEU A 45 6.91 -4.29 -8.65
N LEU A 46 5.63 -4.39 -8.27
CA LEU A 46 5.06 -5.58 -7.65
C LEU A 46 5.11 -6.77 -8.61
N ALA A 47 4.65 -6.59 -9.85
CA ALA A 47 4.68 -7.63 -10.88
C ALA A 47 6.12 -8.08 -11.17
N LEU A 48 7.08 -7.15 -11.21
CA LEU A 48 8.49 -7.46 -11.37
C LEU A 48 9.04 -8.22 -10.17
N SER A 49 8.59 -7.91 -8.95
CA SER A 49 8.96 -8.65 -7.74
C SER A 49 8.47 -10.10 -7.81
N ILE A 50 7.22 -10.31 -8.19
CA ILE A 50 6.65 -11.66 -8.37
C ILE A 50 7.43 -12.43 -9.46
N SER A 51 7.66 -11.80 -10.62
CA SER A 51 8.40 -12.40 -11.73
C SER A 51 9.86 -12.76 -11.39
N ARG A 52 10.48 -12.08 -10.41
CA ARG A 52 11.83 -12.36 -9.92
C ARG A 52 11.90 -13.54 -8.93
N GLY A 53 10.81 -14.30 -8.79
CA GLY A 53 10.76 -15.52 -7.98
C GLY A 53 10.16 -15.35 -6.59
N MET A 54 9.42 -14.26 -6.33
CA MET A 54 8.61 -14.18 -5.11
C MET A 54 7.29 -14.92 -5.30
N GLN A 55 6.91 -15.73 -4.31
CA GLN A 55 5.60 -16.33 -4.28
C GLN A 55 4.52 -15.23 -4.25
N THR A 56 3.53 -15.36 -5.13
CA THR A 56 2.50 -14.34 -5.37
C THR A 56 1.70 -14.02 -4.10
N ASP A 57 1.40 -15.04 -3.30
CA ASP A 57 0.72 -14.95 -2.02
C ASP A 57 1.51 -14.11 -0.99
N VAL A 58 2.79 -14.41 -0.77
CA VAL A 58 3.67 -13.61 0.10
C VAL A 58 3.80 -12.17 -0.40
N ALA A 59 3.92 -11.98 -1.73
CA ALA A 59 4.04 -10.67 -2.34
C ALA A 59 2.81 -9.79 -2.10
N TYR A 60 1.63 -10.31 -2.39
CA TYR A 60 0.38 -9.59 -2.18
C TYR A 60 0.10 -9.36 -0.70
N ALA A 61 0.41 -10.33 0.16
CA ALA A 61 0.24 -10.18 1.61
C ALA A 61 1.09 -9.03 2.16
N LEU A 62 2.38 -9.01 1.86
CA LEU A 62 3.28 -7.93 2.32
C LEU A 62 2.93 -6.58 1.71
N TRP A 63 2.66 -6.55 0.41
CA TRP A 63 2.29 -5.32 -0.30
C TRP A 63 1.02 -4.69 0.28
N SER A 64 -0.04 -5.48 0.45
CA SER A 64 -1.31 -5.01 1.01
C SER A 64 -1.18 -4.59 2.48
N ALA A 65 -0.41 -5.33 3.28
CA ALA A 65 -0.20 -5.02 4.69
C ALA A 65 0.52 -3.70 4.93
N ILE A 66 1.70 -3.57 4.33
CA ILE A 66 2.59 -2.45 4.55
C ILE A 66 2.00 -1.21 3.87
N GLY A 67 1.44 -1.37 2.66
CA GLY A 67 0.72 -0.30 1.97
C GLY A 67 -0.41 0.25 2.84
N THR A 68 -1.29 -0.62 3.35
CA THR A 68 -2.41 -0.18 4.18
C THR A 68 -1.95 0.46 5.49
N ALA A 69 -0.96 -0.11 6.18
CA ALA A 69 -0.42 0.44 7.42
C ALA A 69 0.18 1.84 7.22
N LEU A 70 0.93 2.05 6.13
CA LEU A 70 1.52 3.35 5.78
C LEU A 70 0.46 4.37 5.36
N ILE A 71 -0.52 3.97 4.54
CA ILE A 71 -1.62 4.85 4.13
C ILE A 71 -2.41 5.33 5.35
N VAL A 72 -2.71 4.43 6.30
CA VAL A 72 -3.36 4.77 7.57
C VAL A 72 -2.49 5.72 8.37
N LEU A 73 -1.20 5.42 8.52
CA LEU A 73 -0.26 6.27 9.26
C LEU A 73 -0.22 7.69 8.67
N ILE A 74 -0.14 7.83 7.34
CA ILE A 74 -0.21 9.12 6.66
C ILE A 74 -1.57 9.78 6.86
N ALA A 75 -2.67 9.04 6.78
CA ALA A 75 -4.01 9.59 7.01
C ALA A 75 -4.19 10.11 8.45
N VAL A 76 -3.50 9.54 9.42
CA VAL A 76 -3.49 10.02 10.80
C VAL A 76 -2.58 11.25 10.94
N LEU A 77 -1.34 11.18 10.45
CA LEU A 77 -0.33 12.22 10.63
C LEU A 77 -0.59 13.48 9.79
N PHE A 78 -0.93 13.33 8.51
CA PHE A 78 -1.07 14.44 7.57
C PHE A 78 -2.51 14.93 7.40
N LEU A 79 -3.48 14.01 7.41
CA LEU A 79 -4.89 14.38 7.20
C LEU A 79 -5.59 14.82 8.49
N GLY A 80 -4.93 14.72 9.65
CA GLY A 80 -5.52 15.06 10.95
C GLY A 80 -6.77 14.23 11.27
N SER A 81 -6.89 13.04 10.65
CA SER A 81 -8.05 12.18 10.83
C SER A 81 -8.15 11.79 12.31
N THR A 82 -9.23 12.15 12.99
CA THR A 82 -9.46 11.70 14.37
C THR A 82 -9.37 10.18 14.41
N ILE A 83 -8.39 9.68 15.16
CA ILE A 83 -8.17 8.26 15.34
C ILE A 83 -9.32 7.77 16.23
N SER A 84 -10.41 7.34 15.61
CA SER A 84 -11.46 6.62 16.35
C SER A 84 -10.90 5.27 16.79
N VAL A 85 -11.30 4.80 17.97
CA VAL A 85 -10.93 3.47 18.50
C VAL A 85 -11.20 2.38 17.45
N ALA A 86 -12.28 2.53 16.67
CA ALA A 86 -12.61 1.65 15.55
C ALA A 86 -11.52 1.60 14.45
N LYS A 87 -10.84 2.70 14.13
CA LYS A 87 -9.73 2.72 13.15
C LYS A 87 -8.51 1.97 13.68
N ILE A 88 -8.18 2.12 14.96
CA ILE A 88 -7.05 1.40 15.57
C ILE A 88 -7.33 -0.10 15.56
N VAL A 89 -8.53 -0.50 15.98
CA VAL A 89 -8.95 -1.92 15.97
C VAL A 89 -8.95 -2.47 14.54
N GLY A 90 -9.45 -1.72 13.57
CA GLY A 90 -9.44 -2.11 12.16
C GLY A 90 -8.02 -2.32 11.62
N VAL A 91 -7.09 -1.42 11.93
CA VAL A 91 -5.67 -1.54 11.53
C VAL A 91 -5.02 -2.75 12.21
N GLY A 92 -5.31 -2.97 13.50
CA GLY A 92 -4.86 -4.15 14.22
C GLY A 92 -5.35 -5.45 13.58
N LEU A 93 -6.62 -5.50 13.15
CA LEU A 93 -7.19 -6.64 12.42
C LEU A 93 -6.52 -6.86 11.06
N ILE A 94 -6.21 -5.79 10.32
CA ILE A 94 -5.50 -5.89 9.04
C ILE A 94 -4.10 -6.49 9.25
N ILE A 95 -3.36 -5.98 10.23
CA ILE A 95 -2.03 -6.49 10.58
C ILE A 95 -2.13 -7.96 11.01
N ALA A 96 -3.08 -8.31 11.88
CA ALA A 96 -3.29 -9.69 12.31
C ALA A 96 -3.64 -10.63 11.15
N GLY A 97 -4.52 -10.20 10.24
CA GLY A 97 -4.87 -10.96 9.04
C GLY A 97 -3.67 -11.24 8.15
N VAL A 98 -2.83 -10.22 7.93
CA VAL A 98 -1.59 -10.36 7.16
C VAL A 98 -0.63 -11.32 7.83
N VAL A 99 -0.41 -11.19 9.14
CA VAL A 99 0.51 -12.08 9.88
C VAL A 99 0.02 -13.52 9.77
N THR A 100 -1.28 -13.75 9.87
CA THR A 100 -1.87 -15.08 9.72
C THR A 100 -1.67 -15.63 8.30
N LEU A 101 -1.86 -14.80 7.26
CA LEU A 101 -1.60 -15.20 5.87
C LEU A 101 -0.12 -15.48 5.61
N ASN A 102 0.79 -14.67 6.16
CA ASN A 102 2.22 -14.88 6.02
C ASN A 102 2.69 -16.17 6.70
N LEU A 103 2.12 -16.49 7.86
CA LEU A 103 2.38 -17.75 8.57
C LEU A 103 1.74 -18.95 7.86
N SER A 104 0.56 -18.79 7.27
CA SER A 104 -0.14 -19.87 6.55
C SER A 104 0.42 -20.14 5.14
N GLY A 105 1.00 -19.14 4.48
CA GLY A 105 1.69 -19.29 3.19
C GLY A 105 3.11 -19.86 3.31
N ALA A 106 3.61 -20.06 4.54
CA ALA A 106 4.93 -20.66 4.79
C ALA A 106 4.94 -22.21 4.69
N HIS A 107 3.93 -22.82 4.06
CA HIS A 107 3.79 -24.27 3.88
C HIS A 107 3.77 -24.67 2.41
#